data_AF-A0A374I270-F1
#
_entry.id   AF-A0A374I270-F1
#
_cell.length_a   1.000
_cell.length_b   1.000
_cell.length_c   1.000
_cell.angle_alpha   90.00
_cell.angle_beta   90.00
_cell.angle_gamma   90.00
#
_symmetry.space_group_name_H-M   'P 1'
#
loop_
_entity.id
_entity.type
_entity.pdbx_description
1 polymer ?
#
loop_
_entity_poly.entity_id
_entity_poly.type
_entity_poly.pdbx_seq_one_letter_code
_entity_poly.pdbx_strand_id
1 'polypeptide(L)'
;MTITSLKSALQRIAQLERENEQLRAELEVYKNRNTGGRKKHDEAWMTSYRDFAVKYEGGMTIMEIVAQGEISRRTAYRYKAYYDELQKNKENMHE
;
A
#
# COMPACT_ATOMS: atom_id res chain seq x y z
N MET A 1 -37.69 5.62 -12.92
CA MET A 1 -38.43 6.86 -13.25
C MET A 1 -38.16 7.20 -14.69
N THR A 2 -39.18 7.21 -15.54
CA THR A 2 -39.05 7.62 -16.95
C THR A 2 -39.22 9.14 -17.02
N ILE A 3 -38.25 9.83 -17.64
CA ILE A 3 -38.33 11.27 -17.88
C ILE A 3 -39.20 11.48 -19.12
N THR A 4 -40.41 11.99 -18.93
CA THR A 4 -41.43 12.07 -19.99
C THR A 4 -41.52 13.46 -20.65
N SER A 5 -40.73 14.45 -20.20
CA SER A 5 -40.78 15.81 -20.74
C SER A 5 -39.40 16.46 -20.81
N LEU A 6 -39.20 17.38 -21.76
CA LEU A 6 -37.96 18.14 -21.90
C LEU A 6 -37.64 18.96 -20.64
N LYS A 7 -38.67 19.55 -20.01
CA LYS A 7 -38.52 20.32 -18.77
C LYS A 7 -38.01 19.47 -17.61
N SER A 8 -38.56 18.26 -17.44
CA SER A 8 -38.08 17.35 -16.40
C SER A 8 -36.69 16.80 -16.69
N ALA A 9 -36.32 16.63 -17.97
CA ALA A 9 -34.96 16.29 -18.38
C ALA A 9 -33.96 17.38 -17.98
N LEU A 10 -34.26 18.64 -18.30
CA LEU A 10 -33.40 19.79 -17.97
C LEU A 10 -33.25 20.00 -16.46
N GLN A 11 -34.34 19.84 -15.70
CA GLN A 11 -34.28 19.89 -14.23
C GLN A 11 -33.42 18.77 -13.64
N ARG A 12 -33.49 17.56 -14.21
CA ARG A 12 -32.66 16.43 -13.78
C ARG A 12 -31.19 16.64 -14.12
N ILE A 13 -30.87 17.21 -15.29
CA ILE A 13 -29.50 17.56 -15.67
C ILE A 13 -28.93 18.57 -14.68
N ALA A 14 -29.65 19.67 -14.40
CA ALA A 14 -29.19 20.69 -13.46
C ALA A 14 -29.05 20.19 -12.00
N GLN A 15 -29.77 19.14 -11.63
CA GLN A 15 -29.58 18.45 -10.36
C GLN A 15 -28.30 17.58 -10.38
N LEU A 16 -28.13 16.78 -11.43
CA LEU A 16 -26.98 15.89 -11.59
C LEU A 16 -25.66 16.65 -11.73
N GLU A 17 -25.66 17.85 -12.32
CA GLU A 17 -24.48 18.72 -12.40
C GLU A 17 -24.03 19.17 -11.01
N ARG A 18 -24.97 19.60 -10.16
CA ARG A 18 -24.70 19.99 -8.76
C ARG A 18 -24.21 18.81 -7.92
N GLU A 19 -24.85 17.65 -8.06
CA GLU A 19 -24.42 16.42 -7.39
C GLU A 19 -23.01 16.02 -7.85
N ASN A 20 -22.70 16.11 -9.16
CA ASN A 20 -21.35 15.83 -9.67
C ASN A 20 -20.31 16.78 -9.09
N GLU A 21 -20.60 18.08 -9.00
CA GLU A 21 -19.67 19.07 -8.45
C GLU A 21 -19.36 18.77 -6.98
N GLN A 22 -20.38 18.44 -6.18
CA GLN A 22 -20.21 18.04 -4.79
C GLN A 22 -19.37 16.76 -4.64
N LEU A 23 -19.67 15.74 -5.44
CA LEU A 23 -18.91 14.47 -5.42
C LEU A 23 -17.45 14.67 -5.83
N ARG A 24 -17.17 15.56 -6.79
CA ARG A 24 -15.80 15.90 -7.19
C ARG A 24 -15.05 16.59 -6.05
N ALA A 25 -15.70 17.52 -5.34
CA ALA A 25 -15.09 18.18 -4.19
C ALA A 25 -14.79 17.19 -3.06
N GLU A 26 -15.71 16.26 -2.76
CA GLU A 26 -15.51 15.23 -1.74
C GLU A 26 -14.37 14.26 -2.12
N LEU A 27 -14.27 13.88 -3.39
CA LEU A 27 -13.16 13.07 -3.89
C LEU A 27 -11.80 13.76 -3.73
N GLU A 28 -11.71 15.06 -3.97
CA GLU A 28 -10.47 15.79 -3.75
C GLU A 28 -10.11 15.87 -2.26
N VAL A 29 -11.09 15.97 -1.37
CA VAL A 29 -10.85 15.84 0.07
C VAL A 29 -10.29 14.45 0.41
N TYR A 30 -10.84 13.37 -0.17
CA TYR A 30 -10.34 12.01 0.09
C TYR A 30 -8.95 11.74 -0.49
N LYS A 31 -8.62 12.25 -1.67
CA LYS A 31 -7.27 12.13 -2.25
C LYS A 31 -6.21 12.80 -1.41
N ASN A 32 -6.54 13.97 -0.86
CA ASN A 32 -5.62 14.78 -0.05
C ASN A 32 -5.64 14.40 1.43
N ARG A 33 -6.57 13.54 1.86
CA ARG A 33 -6.63 13.05 3.23
C ARG A 33 -5.45 12.10 3.46
N ASN A 34 -4.51 12.51 4.31
CA ASN A 34 -3.50 11.62 4.86
C ASN A 34 -4.21 10.56 5.71
N THR A 35 -4.48 9.39 5.12
CA THR A 35 -4.98 8.23 5.83
C THR A 35 -3.82 7.75 6.69
N GLY A 36 -3.77 8.18 7.95
CA GLY A 36 -2.70 7.90 8.92
C GLY A 36 -2.52 6.43 9.29
N GLY A 37 -2.73 5.51 8.35
CA GLY A 37 -2.39 4.11 8.46
C GLY A 37 -0.90 3.85 8.22
N ARG A 38 -0.52 2.59 8.39
CA ARG A 38 0.84 2.13 8.13
C ARG A 38 1.19 2.40 6.66
N LYS A 39 2.14 3.29 6.43
CA LYS A 39 2.68 3.51 5.08
C LYS A 39 3.21 2.18 4.55
N LYS A 40 2.92 1.88 3.28
CA LYS A 40 3.59 0.78 2.58
C LYS A 40 5.10 1.01 2.65
N HIS A 41 5.87 -0.08 2.70
CA HIS A 41 7.31 0.01 2.58
C HIS A 41 7.64 0.72 1.26
N ASP A 42 8.45 1.76 1.36
CA ASP A 42 8.91 2.53 0.20
C ASP A 42 9.95 1.72 -0.58
N GLU A 43 10.32 2.24 -1.75
CA GLU A 43 11.26 1.55 -2.65
C GLU A 43 12.63 1.36 -2.00
N ALA A 44 13.13 2.35 -1.26
CA ALA A 44 14.40 2.26 -0.55
C ALA A 44 14.39 1.12 0.49
N TRP A 45 13.29 0.99 1.25
CA TRP A 45 13.11 -0.11 2.18
C TRP A 45 13.06 -1.46 1.47
N MET A 46 12.32 -1.55 0.35
CA MET A 46 12.18 -2.79 -0.42
C MET A 46 13.50 -3.25 -1.02
N THR A 47 14.32 -2.32 -1.53
CA THR A 47 15.65 -2.64 -2.05
C THR A 47 16.55 -3.21 -0.96
N SER A 48 16.68 -2.52 0.18
CA SER A 48 17.49 -3.00 1.30
C SER A 48 16.98 -4.33 1.88
N TYR A 49 15.66 -4.55 1.89
CA TYR A 49 15.08 -5.83 2.30
C TYR A 49 15.42 -6.96 1.32
N ARG A 50 15.36 -6.74 0.00
CA ARG A 50 15.71 -7.74 -1.01
C ARG A 50 17.17 -8.17 -0.89
N ASP A 51 18.08 -7.22 -0.70
CA ASP A 51 19.50 -7.51 -0.52
C ASP A 51 19.74 -8.37 0.73
N PHE A 52 19.04 -8.06 1.83
CA PHE A 52 19.03 -8.91 3.02
C PHE A 52 18.49 -10.31 2.72
N ALA A 53 17.35 -10.42 2.03
CA ALA A 53 16.69 -11.69 1.75
C ALA A 53 17.58 -12.60 0.89
N VAL A 54 18.21 -12.07 -0.17
CA VAL A 54 19.13 -12.83 -1.03
C VAL A 54 20.32 -13.38 -0.23
N LYS A 55 20.93 -12.55 0.64
CA LYS A 55 22.06 -12.99 1.49
C LYS A 55 21.62 -14.06 2.49
N TYR A 56 20.44 -13.88 3.10
CA TYR A 56 19.90 -14.80 4.08
C TYR A 56 19.48 -16.15 3.47
N GLU A 57 18.81 -16.14 2.31
CA GLU A 57 18.49 -17.33 1.52
C GLU A 57 19.76 -18.03 1.00
N GLY A 58 20.82 -17.26 0.74
CA GLY A 58 22.16 -17.76 0.43
C GLY A 58 22.89 -18.40 1.62
N GLY A 59 22.26 -18.50 2.79
CA GLY A 59 22.79 -19.19 3.97
C GLY A 59 23.63 -18.32 4.91
N MET A 60 23.75 -17.01 4.66
CA MET A 60 24.41 -16.12 5.60
C MET A 60 23.56 -15.92 6.87
N THR A 61 24.22 -15.95 8.02
CA THR A 61 23.60 -15.59 9.28
C THR A 61 23.33 -14.09 9.36
N ILE A 62 22.36 -13.70 10.20
CA ILE A 62 22.05 -12.29 10.47
C ILE A 62 23.28 -11.50 10.87
N MET A 63 24.17 -12.10 11.66
CA MET A 63 25.38 -11.43 12.16
C MET A 63 26.42 -11.24 11.06
N GLU A 64 26.56 -12.18 10.13
CA GLU A 64 27.43 -12.03 8.96
C GLU A 64 26.91 -10.93 8.02
N ILE A 65 25.60 -10.84 7.81
CA ILE A 65 24.99 -9.77 7.01
C ILE A 65 25.19 -8.41 7.68
N VAL A 66 25.01 -8.32 9.00
CA VAL A 66 25.24 -7.09 9.76
C VAL A 66 26.71 -6.67 9.74
N ALA A 67 27.66 -7.63 9.74
CA ALA A 67 29.09 -7.35 9.70
C ALA A 67 29.53 -6.67 8.39
N GLN A 68 28.76 -6.80 7.30
CA GLN A 68 29.01 -6.08 6.04
C GLN A 68 28.73 -4.57 6.14
N GLY A 69 28.05 -4.12 7.20
CA GLY A 69 27.88 -2.71 7.52
C GLY A 69 26.74 -1.99 6.77
N GLU A 70 26.05 -2.65 5.85
CA GLU A 70 24.95 -2.06 5.06
C GLU A 70 23.69 -1.77 5.90
N ILE A 71 23.42 -2.60 6.91
CA ILE A 71 22.24 -2.49 7.77
C ILE A 71 22.60 -2.70 9.24
N SER A 72 21.89 -2.02 10.13
CA SER A 72 22.05 -2.22 11.58
C SER A 72 21.50 -3.58 12.02
N ARG A 73 22.03 -4.11 13.13
CA ARG A 73 21.50 -5.33 13.78
C ARG A 73 19.99 -5.28 13.98
N ARG A 74 19.46 -4.14 14.46
CA ARG A 74 18.01 -3.95 14.64
C ARG A 74 17.24 -4.07 13.33
N THR A 75 17.77 -3.53 12.24
CA THR A 75 17.14 -3.59 10.92
C THR A 75 17.16 -5.01 10.38
N ALA A 76 18.28 -5.73 10.53
CA ALA A 76 18.40 -7.12 10.11
C ALA A 76 17.38 -8.03 10.82
N TYR A 77 17.18 -7.88 12.13
CA TYR A 77 16.14 -8.62 12.85
C TYR A 77 14.71 -8.23 12.43
N ARG A 78 14.47 -6.95 12.11
CA ARG A 78 13.17 -6.52 11.55
C ARG A 78 12.91 -7.15 10.18
N TYR A 79 13.93 -7.25 9.33
CA TYR A 79 13.83 -7.93 8.04
C TYR A 79 13.64 -9.44 8.19
N LYS A 80 14.30 -10.07 9.17
CA LYS A 80 14.07 -11.48 9.50
C LYS A 80 12.61 -11.73 9.90
N ALA A 81 12.06 -10.92 10.80
CA ALA A 81 10.67 -11.07 11.23
C ALA A 81 9.69 -10.94 10.05
N TYR A 82 9.90 -9.96 9.18
CA TYR A 82 9.09 -9.79 7.97
C TYR A 82 9.25 -10.95 6.98
N TYR A 83 10.47 -11.47 6.82
CA TYR A 83 10.73 -12.65 6.01
C TYR A 83 9.97 -13.88 6.53
N ASP A 84 10.05 -14.16 7.84
CA ASP A 84 9.35 -15.27 8.48
C ASP A 84 7.82 -15.16 8.30
N GLU A 85 7.25 -13.96 8.46
CA GLU A 85 5.82 -13.70 8.21
C GLU A 85 5.43 -13.99 6.76
N LEU A 86 6.25 -13.61 5.79
CA LEU A 86 6.00 -13.88 4.38
C LEU A 86 6.05 -15.38 4.05
N GLN A 87 6.98 -16.13 4.64
CA GLN A 87 7.05 -17.57 4.43
C GLN A 87 5.83 -18.28 5.02
N LYS A 88 5.43 -17.92 6.25
CA LYS A 88 4.22 -18.46 6.88
C LYS A 88 2.96 -18.19 6.06
N ASN A 89 2.84 -17.00 5.47
CA ASN A 89 1.71 -16.69 4.61
C ASN A 89 1.71 -17.47 3.30
N LYS A 90 2.88 -17.81 2.74
CA LYS A 90 2.97 -18.69 1.55
C LYS A 90 2.54 -20.12 1.89
N GLU A 91 2.97 -20.64 3.03
CA GLU A 91 2.60 -21.98 3.51
C GLU A 91 1.08 -22.10 3.69
N ASN A 92 0.45 -21.13 4.37
CA ASN A 92 -1.00 -21.10 4.59
C ASN A 92 -1.83 -20.92 3.30
N MET A 93 -1.20 -20.55 2.18
CA MET A 93 -1.89 -20.35 0.89
C MET A 93 -1.94 -21.64 0.05
N HIS A 94 -1.19 -22.67 0.48
CA HIS A 94 -1.14 -23.99 -0.14
C HIS A 94 -1.92 -25.07 0.64
N GLU A 95 -2.52 -24.71 1.78
CA GLU A 95 -3.53 -25.49 2.50
C GLU A 95 -4.95 -25.12 2.05
#